data_AF-J9FSX1-F1
#
_entry.id   AF-J9FSX1-F1
#
_cell.length_a   1.000
_cell.length_b   1.000
_cell.length_c   1.000
_cell.angle_alpha   90.00
_cell.angle_beta   90.00
_cell.angle_gamma   90.00
#
_symmetry.space_group_name_H-M   'P 1'
#
loop_
_entity.id
_entity.type
_entity.pdbx_description
1 polymer ?
#
loop_
_entity_poly.entity_id
_entity_poly.type
_entity_poly.pdbx_seq_one_letter_code
_entity_poly.pdbx_strand_id
1 'polypeptide(L)'
;MPFVSGTREVNAFQLNTPIIAGKPFFDYTQHYFHILQDIRDNSQYEGFYIKGERIVKTLDRYFQAGVGNRITRLLFDTALLLYVDRFCPATYPTKVDEELFKQFVNYAFIWAYSLRAQYNHLGWQSAQNYVLERSDSSILNSLNIYKLIADSDTPVSLMSALADRLMPLSKQHVNKKVVEVISADKIDEQEEGIYTHYFHFFKTNTYYTE
;
A
#
# COMPACT_ATOMS: atom_id res chain seq x y z
N MET A 1 -25.83 -26.89 -10.51
CA MET A 1 -26.75 -25.97 -9.80
C MET A 1 -26.19 -24.56 -9.95
N PRO A 2 -26.89 -23.64 -10.62
CA PRO A 2 -26.43 -22.26 -10.75
C PRO A 2 -26.84 -21.49 -9.49
N PHE A 3 -25.87 -20.87 -8.80
CA PHE A 3 -26.17 -19.98 -7.68
C PHE A 3 -26.55 -18.59 -8.21
N VAL A 4 -27.43 -17.95 -7.44
CA VAL A 4 -28.33 -16.85 -7.78
C VAL A 4 -27.62 -15.51 -8.02
N SER A 5 -28.18 -14.74 -8.96
CA SER A 5 -27.90 -13.34 -9.30
C SER A 5 -27.72 -12.38 -8.12
N GLY A 6 -26.70 -11.53 -8.22
CA GLY A 6 -26.48 -10.35 -7.36
C GLY A 6 -25.01 -10.03 -7.11
N THR A 7 -24.12 -11.00 -7.33
CA THR A 7 -22.66 -10.79 -7.23
C THR A 7 -22.19 -9.99 -8.45
N ARG A 8 -21.63 -8.80 -8.21
CA ARG A 8 -20.80 -8.10 -9.20
C ARG A 8 -19.85 -9.10 -9.86
N GLU A 9 -19.67 -9.00 -11.17
CA GLU A 9 -18.68 -9.83 -11.87
C GLU A 9 -17.32 -9.62 -11.20
N VAL A 10 -16.86 -10.66 -10.52
CA VAL A 10 -15.53 -10.72 -9.93
C VAL A 10 -14.58 -11.04 -11.08
N ASN A 11 -13.39 -10.42 -11.05
CA ASN A 11 -12.39 -10.66 -12.07
C ASN A 11 -12.09 -12.17 -12.19
N ALA A 12 -11.93 -12.66 -13.41
CA ALA A 12 -11.81 -14.10 -13.70
C ALA A 12 -10.48 -14.69 -13.19
N PHE A 13 -9.53 -13.83 -12.83
CA PHE A 13 -8.24 -14.16 -12.25
C PHE A 13 -8.18 -13.62 -10.82
N GLN A 14 -7.59 -14.39 -9.90
CA GLN A 14 -7.26 -13.95 -8.55
C GLN A 14 -5.84 -14.41 -8.19
N LEU A 15 -5.03 -13.55 -7.57
CA LEU A 15 -3.61 -13.82 -7.30
C LEU A 15 -3.35 -15.04 -6.41
N ASN A 16 -4.36 -15.43 -5.62
CA ASN A 16 -4.32 -16.55 -4.70
C ASN A 16 -4.86 -17.86 -5.31
N THR A 17 -5.31 -17.86 -6.57
CA THR A 17 -5.80 -19.09 -7.22
C THR A 17 -4.68 -19.99 -7.71
N PRO A 18 -4.86 -21.32 -7.73
CA PRO A 18 -3.88 -22.24 -8.30
C PRO A 18 -3.57 -21.89 -9.76
N ILE A 19 -2.29 -21.75 -10.07
CA ILE A 19 -1.85 -21.46 -11.44
C ILE A 19 -2.12 -22.68 -12.34
N ILE A 20 -2.92 -22.48 -13.40
CA ILE A 20 -3.22 -23.50 -14.40
C ILE A 20 -2.21 -23.36 -15.55
N ALA A 21 -1.46 -24.43 -15.83
CA ALA A 21 -0.47 -24.45 -16.90
C ALA A 21 -1.11 -24.27 -18.30
N GLY A 22 -0.33 -23.72 -19.24
CA GLY A 22 -0.72 -23.54 -20.65
C GLY A 22 -1.23 -22.12 -20.94
N LYS A 23 -2.14 -21.99 -21.91
CA LYS A 23 -2.70 -20.69 -22.32
C LYS A 23 -3.27 -19.86 -21.15
N PRO A 24 -4.02 -20.44 -20.19
CA PRO A 24 -4.53 -19.70 -19.03
C PRO A 24 -3.44 -19.04 -18.18
N PHE A 25 -2.25 -19.65 -18.05
CA PHE A 25 -1.11 -19.04 -17.35
C PHE A 25 -0.64 -17.77 -18.05
N PHE A 26 -0.51 -17.78 -19.37
CA PHE A 26 -0.07 -16.60 -20.11
C PHE A 26 -1.11 -15.48 -20.06
N ASP A 27 -2.38 -15.83 -20.24
CA ASP A 27 -3.50 -14.87 -20.12
C ASP A 27 -3.53 -14.23 -18.72
N TYR A 28 -3.35 -15.04 -17.67
CA TYR A 28 -3.21 -14.59 -16.28
C TYR A 28 -1.99 -13.67 -16.09
N THR A 29 -0.80 -14.06 -16.57
CA THR A 29 0.41 -13.23 -16.41
C THR A 29 0.31 -11.92 -17.15
N GLN A 30 -0.29 -11.91 -18.35
CA GLN A 30 -0.49 -10.70 -19.15
C GLN A 30 -1.46 -9.76 -18.45
N HIS A 31 -2.54 -10.29 -17.88
CA HIS A 31 -3.50 -9.52 -17.11
C HIS A 31 -2.84 -8.77 -15.94
N TYR A 32 -2.13 -9.49 -15.06
CA TYR A 32 -1.44 -8.84 -13.94
C TYR A 32 -0.25 -7.97 -14.35
N PHE A 33 0.38 -8.25 -15.50
CA PHE A 33 1.44 -7.40 -16.01
C PHE A 33 0.90 -6.03 -16.42
N HIS A 34 -0.22 -5.97 -17.13
CA HIS A 34 -0.87 -4.70 -17.47
C HIS A 34 -1.31 -3.96 -16.22
N ILE A 35 -1.96 -4.66 -15.29
CA ILE A 35 -2.38 -4.08 -14.01
C ILE A 35 -1.17 -3.53 -13.23
N LEU A 36 -0.04 -4.24 -13.18
CA LEU A 36 1.17 -3.77 -12.51
C LEU A 36 1.83 -2.58 -13.24
N GLN A 37 1.78 -2.55 -14.58
CA GLN A 37 2.23 -1.39 -15.36
C GLN A 37 1.36 -0.16 -15.08
N ASP A 38 0.05 -0.36 -14.98
CA ASP A 38 -0.95 0.64 -14.63
C ASP A 38 -0.71 1.19 -13.21
N ILE A 39 -0.39 0.33 -12.22
CA ILE A 39 0.08 0.78 -10.90
C ILE A 39 1.34 1.60 -11.02
N ARG A 40 2.33 1.15 -11.81
CA ARG A 40 3.64 1.82 -11.88
C ARG A 40 3.56 3.18 -12.59
N ASP A 41 2.75 3.32 -13.63
CA ASP A 41 2.43 4.61 -14.26
C ASP A 41 1.46 5.46 -13.39
N ASN A 42 0.75 4.78 -12.48
CA ASN A 42 -0.26 5.31 -11.55
C ASN A 42 -1.44 6.01 -12.24
N SER A 43 -1.52 6.02 -13.57
CA SER A 43 -2.46 6.84 -14.36
C SER A 43 -3.92 6.41 -14.16
N GLN A 44 -4.16 5.10 -14.13
CA GLN A 44 -5.44 4.44 -13.90
C GLN A 44 -5.14 3.04 -13.36
N TYR A 45 -6.02 2.47 -12.57
CA TYR A 45 -5.85 1.14 -12.01
C TYR A 45 -7.21 0.44 -11.92
N GLU A 46 -7.52 -0.48 -12.84
CA GLU A 46 -8.87 -1.06 -12.99
C GLU A 46 -10.04 -0.03 -12.91
N GLY A 47 -9.82 1.20 -13.37
CA GLY A 47 -10.80 2.29 -13.27
C GLY A 47 -10.66 3.22 -12.04
N PHE A 48 -9.82 2.89 -11.07
CA PHE A 48 -9.45 3.75 -9.94
C PHE A 48 -8.28 4.67 -10.29
N TYR A 49 -8.35 5.94 -9.91
CA TYR A 49 -7.30 6.92 -10.20
C TYR A 49 -6.37 7.10 -8.99
N ILE A 50 -5.09 6.79 -9.16
CA ILE A 50 -4.07 6.89 -8.09
C ILE A 50 -3.13 8.08 -8.30
N LYS A 51 -2.80 8.46 -9.55
CA LYS A 51 -1.89 9.58 -9.90
C LYS A 51 -2.30 10.92 -9.29
N GLY A 52 -3.60 11.09 -9.03
CA GLY A 52 -4.16 12.29 -8.41
C GLY A 52 -3.84 12.43 -6.93
N GLU A 53 -3.56 11.32 -6.25
CA GLU A 53 -3.36 11.29 -4.81
C GLU A 53 -2.08 11.99 -4.38
N ARG A 54 -2.18 12.81 -3.34
CA ARG A 54 -1.07 13.66 -2.87
C ARG A 54 0.10 12.81 -2.40
N ILE A 55 -0.18 11.65 -1.79
CA ILE A 55 0.83 10.67 -1.36
C ILE A 55 1.69 10.27 -2.55
N VAL A 56 1.07 9.73 -3.61
CA VAL A 56 1.79 9.18 -4.76
C VAL A 56 2.62 10.24 -5.47
N LYS A 57 2.09 11.47 -5.63
CA LYS A 57 2.84 12.60 -6.21
C LYS A 57 4.13 12.92 -5.42
N THR A 58 4.06 12.95 -4.09
CA THR A 58 5.24 13.16 -3.25
C THR A 58 6.24 12.01 -3.38
N LEU A 59 5.76 10.77 -3.42
CA LEU A 59 6.62 9.60 -3.56
C LEU A 59 7.34 9.57 -4.92
N ASP A 60 6.62 9.91 -5.99
CA ASP A 60 7.17 9.97 -7.34
C ASP A 60 8.18 11.11 -7.50
N ARG A 61 7.95 12.27 -6.88
CA ARG A 61 8.89 13.40 -7.01
C ARG A 61 10.17 13.22 -6.20
N TYR A 62 10.05 12.76 -4.95
CA TYR A 62 11.16 12.83 -3.99
C TYR A 62 11.69 11.46 -3.53
N PHE A 63 10.94 10.38 -3.70
CA PHE A 63 11.26 9.07 -3.12
C PHE A 63 11.38 7.95 -4.17
N GLN A 64 11.77 8.25 -5.42
CA GLN A 64 12.03 7.24 -6.46
C GLN A 64 13.42 6.60 -6.36
N ALA A 65 14.41 7.37 -5.92
CA ALA A 65 15.80 6.93 -5.88
C ALA A 65 16.15 6.19 -4.57
N GLY A 66 17.11 5.27 -4.65
CA GLY A 66 17.63 4.52 -3.50
C GLY A 66 16.97 3.16 -3.28
N VAL A 67 17.75 2.18 -2.82
CA VAL A 67 17.31 0.79 -2.63
C VAL A 67 16.14 0.69 -1.66
N GLY A 68 16.25 1.31 -0.48
CA GLY A 68 15.20 1.29 0.53
C GLY A 68 13.87 1.86 0.03
N ASN A 69 13.91 3.00 -0.66
CA ASN A 69 12.71 3.63 -1.21
C ASN A 69 12.04 2.74 -2.26
N ARG A 70 12.82 2.10 -3.15
CA ARG A 70 12.27 1.16 -4.15
C ARG A 70 11.64 -0.07 -3.52
N ILE A 71 12.25 -0.62 -2.47
CA ILE A 71 11.68 -1.75 -1.72
C ILE A 71 10.37 -1.33 -1.05
N THR A 72 10.34 -0.19 -0.36
CA THR A 72 9.12 0.33 0.26
C THR A 72 8.02 0.58 -0.76
N ARG A 73 8.37 1.21 -1.90
CA ARG A 73 7.41 1.48 -2.97
C ARG A 73 6.84 0.18 -3.52
N LEU A 74 7.67 -0.82 -3.75
CA LEU A 74 7.21 -2.14 -4.18
C LEU A 74 6.24 -2.78 -3.17
N LEU A 75 6.55 -2.71 -1.86
CA LEU A 75 5.66 -3.25 -0.83
C LEU A 75 4.28 -2.57 -0.87
N PHE A 76 4.28 -1.24 -0.95
CA PHE A 76 3.10 -0.41 -1.06
C PHE A 76 2.27 -0.76 -2.30
N ASP A 77 2.89 -0.71 -3.49
CA ASP A 77 2.24 -1.01 -4.77
C ASP A 77 1.65 -2.43 -4.78
N THR A 78 2.36 -3.40 -4.20
CA THR A 78 1.88 -4.80 -4.11
C THR A 78 0.67 -4.93 -3.19
N ALA A 79 0.58 -4.14 -2.12
CA ALA A 79 -0.58 -4.14 -1.24
C ALA A 79 -1.81 -3.57 -1.95
N LEU A 80 -1.63 -2.49 -2.73
CA LEU A 80 -2.70 -1.90 -3.56
C LEU A 80 -3.20 -2.88 -4.62
N LEU A 81 -2.26 -3.55 -5.31
CA LEU A 81 -2.57 -4.60 -6.29
C LEU A 81 -3.47 -5.68 -5.70
N LEU A 82 -3.06 -6.24 -4.57
CA LEU A 82 -3.78 -7.33 -3.91
C LEU A 82 -5.16 -6.91 -3.40
N TYR A 83 -5.30 -5.68 -2.90
CA TYR A 83 -6.58 -5.17 -2.45
C TYR A 83 -7.59 -5.14 -3.59
N VAL A 84 -7.20 -4.58 -4.73
CA VAL A 84 -8.15 -4.49 -5.84
C VAL A 84 -8.43 -5.85 -6.41
N ASP A 85 -7.41 -6.64 -6.70
CA ASP A 85 -7.58 -7.99 -7.26
C ASP A 85 -8.63 -8.78 -6.48
N ARG A 86 -8.68 -8.57 -5.17
CA ARG A 86 -9.64 -9.22 -4.29
C ARG A 86 -11.02 -8.55 -4.25
N PHE A 87 -11.08 -7.23 -4.15
CA PHE A 87 -12.30 -6.53 -3.72
C PHE A 87 -12.98 -5.70 -4.79
N CYS A 88 -12.27 -5.34 -5.85
CA CYS A 88 -12.82 -4.47 -6.86
C CYS A 88 -13.58 -5.28 -7.92
N PRO A 89 -14.71 -4.75 -8.41
CA PRO A 89 -15.47 -5.41 -9.45
C PRO A 89 -14.74 -5.32 -10.80
N ALA A 90 -15.01 -6.27 -11.70
CA ALA A 90 -14.54 -6.22 -13.09
C ALA A 90 -15.19 -5.10 -13.93
N THR A 91 -16.14 -4.36 -13.34
CA THR A 91 -16.85 -3.22 -13.93
C THR A 91 -16.41 -1.92 -13.27
N TYR A 92 -16.84 -0.76 -13.81
CA TYR A 92 -16.43 0.53 -13.28
C TYR A 92 -16.77 0.68 -11.77
N PRO A 93 -15.83 1.14 -10.93
CA PRO A 93 -16.04 1.21 -9.50
C PRO A 93 -17.10 2.24 -9.11
N THR A 94 -17.85 1.95 -8.04
CA THR A 94 -18.77 2.95 -7.47
C THR A 94 -18.02 3.92 -6.55
N LYS A 95 -18.67 5.04 -6.21
CA LYS A 95 -18.14 6.00 -5.23
C LYS A 95 -17.75 5.36 -3.90
N VAL A 96 -18.53 4.37 -3.44
CA VAL A 96 -18.23 3.65 -2.20
C VAL A 96 -16.94 2.84 -2.33
N ASP A 97 -16.75 2.18 -3.48
CA ASP A 97 -15.50 1.45 -3.76
C ASP A 97 -14.30 2.41 -3.82
N GLU A 98 -14.47 3.59 -4.43
CA GLU A 98 -13.42 4.62 -4.49
C GLU A 98 -13.04 5.16 -3.11
N GLU A 99 -14.01 5.40 -2.23
CA GLU A 99 -13.77 5.87 -0.86
C GLU A 99 -13.07 4.82 -0.01
N LEU A 100 -13.51 3.56 -0.08
CA LEU A 100 -12.87 2.44 0.61
C LEU A 100 -11.44 2.20 0.10
N PHE A 101 -11.24 2.32 -1.21
CA PHE A 101 -9.92 2.20 -1.80
C PHE A 101 -8.99 3.34 -1.34
N LYS A 102 -9.46 4.60 -1.31
CA LYS A 102 -8.68 5.73 -0.78
C LYS A 102 -8.30 5.55 0.69
N GLN A 103 -9.22 5.04 1.50
CA GLN A 103 -8.93 4.70 2.89
C GLN A 103 -7.85 3.61 2.98
N PHE A 104 -7.97 2.57 2.16
CA PHE A 104 -6.96 1.52 2.10
C PHE A 104 -5.59 2.03 1.63
N VAL A 105 -5.55 2.94 0.66
CA VAL A 105 -4.32 3.60 0.21
C VAL A 105 -3.59 4.26 1.38
N ASN A 106 -4.33 4.94 2.27
CA ASN A 106 -3.73 5.50 3.49
C ASN A 106 -3.16 4.42 4.41
N TYR A 107 -3.91 3.35 4.70
CA TYR A 107 -3.40 2.26 5.55
C TYR A 107 -2.21 1.52 4.96
N ALA A 108 -2.24 1.20 3.68
CA ALA A 108 -1.14 0.57 2.97
C ALA A 108 0.10 1.48 2.96
N PHE A 109 -0.10 2.80 2.79
CA PHE A 109 0.99 3.77 2.88
C PHE A 109 1.60 3.80 4.28
N ILE A 110 0.77 3.92 5.33
CA ILE A 110 1.24 3.92 6.72
C ILE A 110 2.02 2.65 7.01
N TRP A 111 1.49 1.47 6.64
CA TRP A 111 2.17 0.19 6.80
C TRP A 111 3.54 0.17 6.07
N ALA A 112 3.57 0.41 4.76
CA ALA A 112 4.81 0.29 4.00
C ALA A 112 5.85 1.34 4.42
N TYR A 113 5.44 2.59 4.62
CA TYR A 113 6.35 3.67 4.98
C TYR A 113 6.70 3.70 6.47
N SER A 114 5.97 2.98 7.35
CA SER A 114 6.43 2.71 8.71
C SER A 114 7.73 1.93 8.69
N LEU A 115 7.87 0.92 7.83
CA LEU A 115 9.14 0.21 7.64
C LEU A 115 10.26 1.18 7.21
N ARG A 116 9.98 2.05 6.22
CA ARG A 116 10.97 3.01 5.72
C ARG A 116 11.41 4.02 6.78
N ALA A 117 10.47 4.49 7.59
CA ALA A 117 10.71 5.48 8.63
C ALA A 117 11.54 4.91 9.78
N GLN A 118 11.43 3.62 10.08
CA GLN A 118 12.13 2.99 11.21
C GLN A 118 13.55 2.51 10.87
N TYR A 119 13.85 2.20 9.59
CA TYR A 119 15.17 1.71 9.19
C TYR A 119 16.07 2.79 8.57
N ASN A 120 17.31 2.91 9.08
CA ASN A 120 18.37 3.75 8.46
C ASN A 120 18.82 3.19 7.10
N HIS A 121 18.95 1.85 7.02
CA HIS A 121 19.39 1.11 5.85
C HIS A 121 18.39 -0.01 5.58
N LEU A 122 17.36 0.29 4.80
CA LEU A 122 16.34 -0.69 4.43
C LEU A 122 16.84 -1.58 3.28
N GLY A 123 16.86 -2.91 3.52
CA GLY A 123 17.17 -3.94 2.53
C GLY A 123 16.11 -5.05 2.50
N TRP A 124 16.31 -6.01 1.59
CA TRP A 124 15.34 -7.10 1.36
C TRP A 124 15.09 -7.98 2.58
N GLN A 125 16.13 -8.29 3.37
CA GLN A 125 15.98 -9.10 4.58
C GLN A 125 15.08 -8.40 5.61
N SER A 126 15.26 -7.09 5.80
CA SER A 126 14.41 -6.29 6.68
C SER A 126 12.95 -6.27 6.19
N ALA A 127 12.74 -6.09 4.89
CA ALA A 127 11.41 -6.14 4.29
C ALA A 127 10.74 -7.52 4.42
N GLN A 128 11.50 -8.60 4.22
CA GLN A 128 11.01 -9.96 4.40
C GLN A 128 10.61 -10.23 5.85
N ASN A 129 11.45 -9.85 6.82
CA ASN A 129 11.12 -9.98 8.24
C ASN A 129 9.89 -9.15 8.62
N TYR A 130 9.73 -7.96 8.03
CA TYR A 130 8.57 -7.10 8.24
C TYR A 130 7.26 -7.77 7.80
N VAL A 131 7.24 -8.28 6.58
CA VAL A 131 6.06 -8.95 6.00
C VAL A 131 5.75 -10.28 6.69
N LEU A 132 6.78 -11.01 7.12
CA LEU A 132 6.62 -12.31 7.80
C LEU A 132 6.35 -12.20 9.29
N GLU A 133 6.22 -10.98 9.84
CA GLU A 133 6.01 -10.75 11.28
C GLU A 133 7.17 -11.30 12.13
N ARG A 134 8.39 -11.20 11.60
CA ARG A 134 9.66 -11.66 12.22
C ARG A 134 10.62 -10.51 12.49
N SER A 135 10.14 -9.26 12.46
CA SER A 135 10.94 -8.11 12.86
C SER A 135 11.24 -8.14 14.36
N ASP A 136 12.26 -7.39 14.76
CA ASP A 136 12.48 -7.05 16.16
C ASP A 136 11.22 -6.40 16.75
N SER A 137 10.92 -6.64 18.03
CA SER A 137 9.74 -6.10 18.72
C SER A 137 9.71 -4.57 18.78
N SER A 138 10.86 -3.91 18.61
CA SER A 138 10.97 -2.46 18.47
C SER A 138 10.41 -1.91 17.15
N ILE A 139 10.23 -2.75 16.13
CA ILE A 139 9.71 -2.35 14.82
C ILE A 139 8.18 -2.44 14.82
N LEU A 140 7.53 -1.29 14.81
CA LEU A 140 6.09 -1.16 14.78
C LEU A 140 5.51 -1.45 13.40
N ASN A 141 4.22 -1.81 13.39
CA ASN A 141 3.41 -2.09 12.19
C ASN A 141 3.93 -3.27 11.35
N SER A 142 4.82 -4.10 11.90
CA SER A 142 5.32 -5.34 11.28
C SER A 142 4.24 -6.43 11.26
N LEU A 143 3.21 -6.23 10.44
CA LEU A 143 2.11 -7.15 10.21
C LEU A 143 2.09 -7.65 8.77
N ASN A 144 1.60 -8.86 8.55
CA ASN A 144 1.46 -9.44 7.23
C ASN A 144 0.19 -8.91 6.55
N ILE A 145 0.29 -7.71 5.96
CA ILE A 145 -0.86 -7.06 5.31
C ILE A 145 -1.40 -7.91 4.15
N TYR A 146 -0.52 -8.62 3.43
CA TYR A 146 -0.92 -9.47 2.31
C TYR A 146 -1.81 -10.62 2.76
N LYS A 147 -1.46 -11.25 3.89
CA LYS A 147 -2.30 -12.27 4.51
C LYS A 147 -3.63 -11.66 5.00
N LEU A 148 -3.61 -10.48 5.63
CA LEU A 148 -4.85 -9.83 6.06
C LEU A 148 -5.79 -9.53 4.91
N ILE A 149 -5.27 -9.03 3.78
CA ILE A 149 -6.06 -8.85 2.56
C ILE A 149 -6.60 -10.21 2.11
N ALA A 150 -5.73 -11.22 2.00
CA ALA A 150 -6.09 -12.56 1.53
C ALA A 150 -7.07 -13.34 2.43
N ASP A 151 -7.20 -12.97 3.70
CA ASP A 151 -8.09 -13.62 4.66
C ASP A 151 -9.38 -12.80 4.90
N SER A 152 -9.46 -11.55 4.42
CA SER A 152 -10.62 -10.66 4.68
C SER A 152 -11.77 -10.89 3.70
N ASP A 153 -12.97 -11.14 4.20
CA ASP A 153 -14.15 -11.36 3.34
C ASP A 153 -14.66 -10.09 2.65
N THR A 154 -14.50 -8.93 3.30
CA THR A 154 -14.98 -7.64 2.78
C THR A 154 -13.94 -6.53 2.95
N PRO A 155 -14.01 -5.45 2.15
CA PRO A 155 -13.17 -4.27 2.36
C PRO A 155 -13.34 -3.65 3.74
N VAL A 156 -14.57 -3.61 4.26
CA VAL A 156 -14.89 -2.98 5.54
C VAL A 156 -14.26 -3.75 6.70
N SER A 157 -14.33 -5.09 6.67
CA SER A 157 -13.66 -5.93 7.68
C SER A 157 -12.14 -5.75 7.65
N LEU A 158 -11.56 -5.63 6.44
CA LEU A 158 -10.13 -5.34 6.29
C LEU A 158 -9.79 -3.95 6.88
N MET A 159 -10.57 -2.91 6.58
CA MET A 159 -10.31 -1.56 7.11
C MET A 159 -10.35 -1.55 8.64
N SER A 160 -11.34 -2.23 9.24
CA SER A 160 -11.44 -2.36 10.70
C SER A 160 -10.21 -3.06 11.27
N ALA A 161 -9.80 -4.19 10.68
CA ALA A 161 -8.64 -4.94 11.15
C ALA A 161 -7.33 -4.13 11.04
N LEU A 162 -7.18 -3.29 10.00
CA LEU A 162 -6.03 -2.42 9.83
C LEU A 162 -6.06 -1.25 10.82
N ALA A 163 -7.22 -0.65 11.05
CA ALA A 163 -7.37 0.42 12.04
C ALA A 163 -7.00 -0.04 13.45
N ASP A 164 -7.36 -1.27 13.82
CA ASP A 164 -7.07 -1.84 15.14
C ASP A 164 -5.59 -2.21 15.33
N ARG A 165 -4.87 -2.54 14.24
CA ARG A 165 -3.50 -3.08 14.30
C ARG A 165 -2.42 -2.07 13.96
N LEU A 166 -2.72 -1.06 13.13
CA LEU A 166 -1.76 -0.02 12.79
C LEU A 166 -1.64 0.97 13.94
N MET A 167 -0.41 1.15 14.40
CA MET A 167 -0.06 2.04 15.50
C MET A 167 0.62 3.31 14.99
N PRO A 168 0.39 4.47 15.64
CA PRO A 168 1.14 5.68 15.36
C PRO A 168 2.62 5.49 15.72
N LEU A 169 3.52 6.07 14.93
CA LEU A 169 4.94 6.12 15.25
C LEU A 169 5.23 7.26 16.22
N SER A 170 6.35 7.17 16.95
CA SER A 170 6.88 8.28 17.75
C SER A 170 8.35 8.52 17.42
N LYS A 171 8.93 9.61 17.94
CA LYS A 171 10.35 9.97 17.73
C LYS A 171 11.33 8.84 18.07
N GLN A 172 10.98 7.95 19.01
CA GLN A 172 11.83 6.83 19.44
C GLN A 172 11.87 5.69 18.42
N HIS A 173 10.82 5.55 17.61
CA HIS A 173 10.69 4.48 16.63
C HIS A 173 11.31 4.86 15.28
N VAL A 174 11.37 6.16 14.96
CA VAL A 174 11.86 6.62 13.66
C VAL A 174 13.38 6.77 13.62
N ASN A 175 13.93 6.59 12.43
CA ASN A 175 15.36 6.66 12.18
C ASN A 175 15.88 8.11 12.29
N LYS A 176 17.20 8.25 12.47
CA LYS A 176 17.84 9.57 12.72
C LYS A 176 17.54 10.61 11.64
N LYS A 177 17.50 10.20 10.37
CA LYS A 177 17.23 11.12 9.24
C LYS A 177 15.82 11.69 9.32
N VAL A 178 14.85 10.86 9.69
CA VAL A 178 13.47 11.30 9.87
C VAL A 178 13.36 12.21 11.11
N VAL A 179 14.05 11.88 12.21
CA VAL A 179 14.12 12.76 13.39
C VAL A 179 14.69 14.13 13.05
N GLU A 180 15.78 14.19 12.27
CA GLU A 180 16.38 15.46 11.84
C GLU A 180 15.41 16.32 11.03
N VAL A 181 14.64 15.72 10.11
CA VAL A 181 13.61 16.42 9.33
C VAL A 181 12.48 16.92 10.23
N ILE A 182 12.05 16.12 11.20
CA ILE A 182 11.04 16.50 12.21
C ILE A 182 11.54 17.68 13.04
N SER A 183 12.75 17.59 13.60
CA SER A 183 13.34 18.62 14.45
C SER A 183 13.62 19.93 13.71
N ALA A 184 13.85 19.88 12.41
CA ALA A 184 14.02 21.06 11.57
C ALA A 184 12.71 21.69 11.08
N ASP A 185 11.55 21.14 11.49
CA ASP A 185 10.21 21.55 11.05
C ASP A 185 10.02 21.55 9.51
N LYS A 186 10.71 20.63 8.83
CA LYS A 186 10.69 20.51 7.36
C LYS A 186 9.68 19.50 6.83
N ILE A 187 8.88 18.91 7.70
CA ILE A 187 7.90 17.89 7.32
C ILE A 187 6.83 18.46 6.38
N ASP A 188 6.37 19.66 6.68
CA ASP A 188 5.23 20.31 6.00
C ASP A 188 5.68 21.18 4.80
N GLU A 189 6.98 21.16 4.47
CA GLU A 189 7.56 21.90 3.35
C GLU A 189 6.99 21.39 2.01
N GLN A 190 6.69 22.33 1.11
CA GLN A 190 6.10 22.06 -0.20
C GLN A 190 6.87 22.81 -1.29
N GLU A 191 7.04 22.15 -2.42
CA GLU A 191 7.47 22.78 -3.66
C GLU A 191 6.41 22.52 -4.73
N GLU A 192 5.97 23.57 -5.42
CA GLU A 192 4.95 23.47 -6.49
C GLU A 192 3.65 22.75 -6.04
N GLY A 193 3.28 22.90 -4.76
CA GLY A 193 2.10 22.27 -4.16
C GLY A 193 2.25 20.77 -3.85
N ILE A 194 3.47 20.21 -3.96
CA ILE A 194 3.80 18.83 -3.60
C ILE A 194 4.67 18.85 -2.35
N TYR A 195 4.31 18.06 -1.32
CA TYR A 195 5.13 17.93 -0.11
C TYR A 195 6.48 17.32 -0.43
N THR A 196 7.54 17.87 0.16
CA THR A 196 8.92 17.40 -0.02
C THR A 196 9.21 16.12 0.76
N HIS A 197 8.45 15.84 1.82
CA HIS A 197 8.66 14.69 2.69
C HIS A 197 7.39 13.86 2.91
N TYR A 198 7.46 12.54 2.73
CA TYR A 198 6.30 11.65 2.88
C TYR A 198 5.76 11.61 4.33
N PHE A 199 6.58 11.93 5.32
CA PHE A 199 6.18 11.87 6.73
C PHE A 199 5.12 12.92 7.10
N HIS A 200 4.88 13.91 6.24
CA HIS A 200 3.71 14.78 6.30
C HIS A 200 2.42 13.95 6.43
N PHE A 201 2.28 12.92 5.60
CA PHE A 201 1.08 12.09 5.59
C PHE A 201 0.95 11.21 6.84
N PHE A 202 2.02 10.95 7.59
CA PHE A 202 1.91 10.33 8.92
C PHE A 202 1.28 11.30 9.92
N LYS A 203 1.74 12.56 9.93
CA LYS A 203 1.20 13.62 10.80
C LYS A 203 -0.27 13.90 10.48
N THR A 204 -0.63 14.11 9.21
CA THR A 204 -1.99 14.45 8.78
C THR A 204 -2.99 13.31 9.02
N ASN A 205 -2.58 12.05 8.88
CA ASN A 205 -3.44 10.89 9.14
C ASN A 205 -3.39 10.43 10.61
N THR A 206 -2.85 11.22 11.55
CA THR A 206 -2.78 10.90 12.99
C THR A 206 -1.96 9.65 13.34
N TYR A 207 -1.06 9.23 12.46
CA TYR A 207 -0.14 8.09 12.65
C TYR A 207 1.26 8.52 13.12
N TYR A 208 1.35 9.68 13.76
CA TYR A 208 2.56 10.16 14.40
C TYR A 208 2.22 10.92 15.69
N THR A 209 2.94 10.58 16.76
CA THR A 209 2.83 11.19 18.09
C THR A 209 4.17 11.83 18.45
N GLU A 210 4.13 13.12 18.83
CA GLU A 210 5.33 13.93 19.13
C GLU A 210 6.10 13.54 20.39
#